data_AF-A0A351SU48-F1
#
_entry.id   AF-A0A351SU48-F1
#
_cell.length_a   1.000
_cell.length_b   1.000
_cell.length_c   1.000
_cell.angle_alpha   90.00
_cell.angle_beta   90.00
_cell.angle_gamma   90.00
#
_symmetry.space_group_name_H-M   'P 1'
#
loop_
_entity.id
_entity.type
_entity.pdbx_description
1 polymer ?
#
loop_
_entity_poly.entity_id
_entity_poly.type
_entity_poly.pdbx_seq_one_letter_code
_entity_poly.pdbx_strand_id
1 'polypeptide(L)'
;KEIDFSSYDQSIEVAVDSDNAAAIKQVLSARIGDSSHFLCIVGRESYRSGWVEWETRKAVELKKKLVAVRTDSINNPPRALQSAGASWSMMFNFDSIKKALADV
;
A
#
# COMPACT_ATOMS: atom_id res chain seq x y z
N LYS A 1 12.72 -17.97 -1.71
CA LYS A 1 13.18 -16.58 -1.47
C LYS A 1 12.83 -16.22 -0.04
N GLU A 2 13.82 -15.74 0.70
CA GLU A 2 13.63 -15.12 2.01
C GLU A 2 13.02 -13.73 1.79
N ILE A 3 11.99 -13.36 2.56
CA ILE A 3 11.31 -12.06 2.46
C ILE A 3 11.69 -11.29 3.71
N ASP A 4 12.40 -10.18 3.52
CA ASP A 4 12.72 -9.25 4.59
C ASP A 4 11.60 -8.19 4.72
N PHE A 5 11.12 -7.97 5.94
CA PHE A 5 10.07 -7.00 6.24
C PHE A 5 10.64 -5.89 7.10
N SER A 6 10.56 -4.65 6.60
CA SER A 6 10.78 -3.46 7.41
C SER A 6 9.45 -2.73 7.60
N SER A 7 9.17 -2.32 8.84
CA SER A 7 8.01 -1.48 9.16
C SER A 7 8.48 -0.06 9.44
N TYR A 8 7.70 0.90 8.95
CA TYR A 8 7.85 2.30 9.27
C TYR A 8 6.49 2.83 9.70
N ASP A 9 6.27 2.91 11.01
CA ASP A 9 5.04 3.39 11.59
C ASP A 9 5.18 4.88 11.96
N GLN A 10 4.46 5.72 11.23
CA GLN A 10 4.19 7.08 11.66
C GLN A 10 2.68 7.23 11.75
N SER A 11 2.18 7.46 12.97
CA SER A 11 0.82 7.96 13.17
C SER A 11 0.75 9.39 12.60
N ILE A 12 0.42 9.51 11.32
CA ILE A 12 0.36 10.80 10.64
C ILE A 12 -0.97 11.46 11.02
N GLU A 13 -0.91 12.40 11.96
CA GLU A 13 -2.06 13.26 12.33
C GLU A 13 -2.32 14.39 11.30
N VAL A 14 -1.42 14.52 10.33
CA VAL A 14 -1.43 15.57 9.32
C VAL A 14 -2.28 15.15 8.13
N ALA A 15 -3.22 16.00 7.71
CA ALA A 15 -4.01 15.74 6.51
C ALA A 15 -3.11 15.70 5.26
N VAL A 16 -3.37 14.77 4.34
CA VAL A 16 -2.53 14.50 3.15
C VAL A 16 -2.40 15.72 2.22
N ASP A 17 -3.33 16.66 2.29
CA ASP A 17 -3.44 17.88 1.50
C ASP A 17 -2.93 19.14 2.21
N SER A 18 -2.46 19.03 3.45
CA SER A 18 -1.89 20.16 4.18
C SER A 18 -0.47 20.53 3.74
N ASP A 19 -0.04 21.76 4.04
CA ASP A 19 1.31 22.25 3.74
C ASP A 19 2.42 21.42 4.42
N ASN A 20 2.12 20.87 5.60
CA ASN A 20 3.04 20.01 6.36
C ASN A 20 3.19 18.61 5.74
N ALA A 21 2.31 18.20 4.82
CA ALA A 21 2.37 16.88 4.19
C ALA A 21 3.54 16.76 3.20
N ALA A 22 4.11 17.86 2.71
CA ALA A 22 5.15 17.85 1.68
C ALA A 22 6.40 17.06 2.12
N ALA A 23 6.90 17.33 3.33
CA ALA A 23 8.06 16.63 3.88
C ALA A 23 7.80 15.13 4.07
N ILE A 24 6.61 14.78 4.56
CA ILE A 24 6.18 13.38 4.76
C ILE A 24 6.11 12.65 3.41
N LYS A 25 5.50 13.29 2.40
CA LYS A 25 5.42 12.74 1.03
C LYS A 25 6.81 12.51 0.42
N GLN A 26 7.78 13.39 0.67
CA GLN A 26 9.15 13.17 0.19
C GLN A 26 9.78 11.92 0.80
N VAL A 27 9.67 11.74 2.12
CA VAL A 27 10.21 10.57 2.83
C VAL A 27 9.53 9.29 2.36
N LEU A 28 8.20 9.27 2.29
CA LEU A 28 7.45 8.10 1.84
C LEU A 28 7.74 7.78 0.37
N SER A 29 7.84 8.79 -0.50
CA SER A 29 8.16 8.59 -1.92
C SER A 29 9.55 7.98 -2.11
N ALA A 30 10.54 8.38 -1.31
CA ALA A 30 11.88 7.79 -1.35
C ALA A 30 11.84 6.30 -0.94
N ARG A 31 11.10 5.97 0.13
CA ARG A 31 10.94 4.59 0.62
C ARG A 31 10.21 3.70 -0.38
N ILE A 32 9.11 4.18 -0.95
CA ILE A 32 8.39 3.47 -2.04
C ILE A 32 9.34 3.31 -3.24
N GLY A 33 10.14 4.33 -3.56
CA GLY A 33 11.14 4.30 -4.62
C GLY A 33 12.20 3.21 -4.43
N ASP A 34 12.63 2.96 -3.20
CA ASP A 34 13.63 1.94 -2.87
C ASP A 34 13.04 0.51 -2.81
N SER A 35 11.72 0.38 -2.66
CA SER A 35 11.07 -0.93 -2.60
C SER A 35 10.85 -1.57 -3.98
N SER A 36 10.78 -2.90 -4.01
CA SER A 36 10.41 -3.66 -5.22
C SER A 36 8.90 -3.91 -5.32
N HIS A 37 8.25 -4.13 -4.18
CA HIS A 37 6.82 -4.40 -4.06
C HIS A 37 6.18 -3.35 -3.15
N PHE A 38 4.88 -3.17 -3.36
CA PHE A 38 4.04 -2.34 -2.49
C PHE A 38 2.87 -3.21 -2.03
N LEU A 39 2.82 -3.49 -0.72
CA LEU A 39 1.75 -4.26 -0.10
C LEU A 39 0.76 -3.31 0.59
N CYS A 40 -0.48 -3.27 0.10
CA CYS A 40 -1.56 -2.54 0.74
C CYS A 40 -2.44 -3.48 1.57
N ILE A 41 -2.54 -3.24 2.88
CA ILE A 41 -3.49 -3.92 3.76
C ILE A 41 -4.79 -3.12 3.78
N VAL A 42 -5.85 -3.70 3.22
CA VAL A 42 -7.16 -3.06 3.04
C VAL A 42 -8.08 -3.41 4.20
N GLY A 43 -8.20 -2.45 5.11
CA GLY A 43 -9.16 -2.46 6.22
C GLY A 43 -10.46 -1.72 5.88
N ARG A 44 -11.34 -1.62 6.88
CA ARG A 44 -12.68 -1.01 6.74
C ARG A 44 -12.63 0.45 6.28
N GLU A 45 -11.69 1.25 6.78
CA GLU A 45 -11.60 2.68 6.50
C GLU A 45 -10.54 3.04 5.44
N SER A 46 -9.81 2.05 4.90
CA SER A 46 -8.70 2.30 3.95
C SER A 46 -9.16 3.06 2.70
N TYR A 47 -10.39 2.85 2.23
CA TYR A 47 -10.95 3.56 1.07
C TYR A 47 -11.20 5.06 1.31
N ARG A 48 -11.26 5.50 2.58
CA ARG A 48 -11.46 6.91 2.95
C ARG A 48 -10.14 7.64 3.20
N SER A 49 -9.05 6.90 3.42
CA SER A 49 -7.77 7.50 3.76
C SER A 49 -7.11 8.12 2.53
N GLY A 50 -6.97 9.46 2.56
CA GLY A 50 -6.24 10.19 1.53
C GLY A 50 -4.76 9.80 1.47
N TRP A 51 -4.16 9.37 2.58
CA TRP A 51 -2.79 8.84 2.61
C TRP A 51 -2.68 7.52 1.87
N VAL A 52 -3.57 6.55 2.15
CA VAL A 52 -3.56 5.25 1.46
C VAL A 52 -3.74 5.43 -0.05
N GLU A 53 -4.64 6.33 -0.46
CA GLU A 53 -4.85 6.66 -1.87
C GLU A 53 -3.59 7.29 -2.49
N TRP A 54 -2.95 8.24 -1.79
CA TRP A 54 -1.73 8.90 -2.26
C TRP A 54 -0.54 7.92 -2.38
N GLU A 55 -0.30 7.09 -1.37
CA GLU A 55 0.79 6.10 -1.36
C GLU A 55 0.60 5.09 -2.49
N THR A 56 -0.63 4.59 -2.66
CA THR A 56 -0.98 3.68 -3.75
C THR A 56 -0.70 4.33 -5.10
N ARG A 57 -1.17 5.56 -5.32
CA ARG A 57 -0.92 6.29 -6.58
C ARG A 57 0.55 6.49 -6.84
N LYS A 58 1.33 6.81 -5.80
CA LYS A 58 2.78 6.97 -5.93
C LYS A 58 3.47 5.65 -6.27
N ALA A 59 3.06 4.54 -5.68
CA ALA A 59 3.56 3.21 -6.03
C ALA A 59 3.24 2.82 -7.48
N VAL A 60 2.04 3.15 -7.97
CA VAL A 60 1.65 2.99 -9.39
C VAL A 60 2.55 3.84 -10.30
N GLU A 61 2.74 5.11 -9.98
CA GLU A 61 3.59 6.05 -10.74
C GLU A 61 5.04 5.54 -10.83
N LEU A 62 5.55 5.00 -9.73
CA LEU A 62 6.89 4.41 -9.64
C LEU A 62 6.95 2.95 -10.15
N LYS A 63 5.88 2.47 -10.79
CA LYS A 63 5.77 1.14 -11.43
C LYS A 63 6.15 -0.02 -10.50
N LYS A 64 5.73 0.08 -9.24
CA LYS A 64 5.97 -0.97 -8.24
C LYS A 64 5.04 -2.16 -8.48
N LYS A 65 5.48 -3.34 -8.07
CA LYS A 65 4.64 -4.54 -8.06
C LYS A 65 3.62 -4.41 -6.93
N LEU A 66 2.36 -4.23 -7.29
CA LEU A 66 1.29 -3.95 -6.34
C LEU A 66 0.69 -5.26 -5.84
N VAL A 67 0.64 -5.42 -4.53
CA VAL A 67 -0.06 -6.50 -3.85
C VAL A 67 -1.05 -5.89 -2.87
N ALA A 68 -2.26 -6.43 -2.84
CA ALA A 68 -3.31 -5.98 -1.95
C ALA A 68 -3.84 -7.16 -1.15
N VAL A 69 -3.98 -7.00 0.16
CA VAL A 69 -4.61 -7.99 1.03
C VAL A 69 -5.79 -7.38 1.75
N ARG A 70 -6.95 -8.02 1.67
CA ARG A 70 -8.13 -7.56 2.41
C ARG A 70 -8.18 -8.25 3.77
N THR A 71 -8.39 -7.48 4.83
CA THR A 71 -8.63 -8.06 6.16
C THR A 71 -10.03 -8.67 6.28
N ASP A 72 -10.98 -8.16 5.50
CA ASP A 72 -12.30 -8.74 5.27
C ASP A 72 -12.69 -8.55 3.79
N SER A 73 -13.30 -9.58 3.20
CA SER A 73 -13.82 -9.58 1.83
C SER A 73 -14.70 -8.37 1.48
N ILE A 74 -15.47 -7.85 2.46
CA ILE A 74 -16.38 -6.72 2.26
C ILE A 74 -15.67 -5.35 2.21
N ASN A 75 -14.38 -5.29 2.54
CA ASN A 75 -13.67 -4.02 2.58
C ASN A 75 -13.42 -3.50 1.16
N ASN A 76 -13.77 -2.24 0.96
CA ASN A 76 -13.53 -1.53 -0.28
C ASN A 76 -12.05 -1.14 -0.37
N PRO A 77 -11.36 -1.45 -1.49
CA PRO A 77 -10.01 -0.99 -1.68
C PRO A 77 -9.96 0.49 -2.11
N PRO A 78 -8.83 1.18 -1.89
CA PRO A 78 -8.56 2.48 -2.50
C PRO A 78 -8.72 2.40 -4.03
N ARG A 79 -9.20 3.47 -4.64
CA ARG A 79 -9.57 3.48 -6.06
C ARG A 79 -8.35 3.20 -6.94
N ALA A 80 -7.20 3.74 -6.55
CA ALA A 80 -5.95 3.53 -7.24
C ALA A 80 -5.52 2.06 -7.36
N LEU A 81 -5.93 1.15 -6.47
CA LEU A 81 -5.63 -0.28 -6.60
C LEU A 81 -6.51 -0.98 -7.64
N GLN A 82 -7.74 -0.49 -7.86
CA GLN A 82 -8.73 -1.16 -8.71
C GLN A 82 -8.32 -1.14 -10.19
N SER A 83 -7.66 -0.07 -10.63
CA SER A 83 -7.23 0.12 -12.02
C SER A 83 -5.77 -0.25 -12.28
N ALA A 84 -5.01 -0.65 -11.25
CA ALA A 84 -3.56 -0.77 -11.33
C ALA A 84 -3.02 -2.19 -11.52
N GLY A 85 -3.89 -3.19 -11.71
CA GLY A 85 -3.47 -4.57 -11.97
C GLY A 85 -2.77 -5.24 -10.78
N ALA A 86 -3.14 -4.86 -9.56
CA ALA A 86 -2.57 -5.45 -8.35
C ALA A 86 -2.93 -6.94 -8.21
N SER A 87 -2.01 -7.73 -7.64
CA SER A 87 -2.29 -9.09 -7.18
C SER A 87 -3.03 -9.06 -5.84
N TRP A 88 -4.03 -9.92 -5.69
CA TRP A 88 -4.92 -9.90 -4.53
C TRP A 88 -4.77 -11.14 -3.67
N SER A 89 -4.68 -10.90 -2.36
CA SER A 89 -4.82 -11.93 -1.34
C SER A 89 -6.13 -11.73 -0.58
N MET A 90 -6.95 -12.77 -0.54
CA MET A 90 -8.27 -12.75 0.11
C MET A 90 -8.21 -13.11 1.60
N MET A 91 -7.03 -13.43 2.11
CA MET A 91 -6.81 -13.80 3.51
C MET A 91 -5.58 -13.08 4.07
N PHE A 92 -5.76 -12.43 5.22
CA PHE A 92 -4.66 -11.81 5.95
C PHE A 92 -3.88 -12.86 6.75
N ASN A 93 -3.15 -13.73 6.04
CA ASN A 93 -2.19 -14.65 6.62
C ASN A 93 -0.90 -14.68 5.78
N PHE A 94 0.19 -15.11 6.42
CA PHE A 94 1.53 -15.06 5.83
C PHE A 94 1.62 -15.83 4.50
N ASP A 95 1.09 -17.05 4.45
CA ASP A 95 1.19 -17.91 3.26
C ASP A 95 0.42 -17.33 2.06
N SER A 96 -0.77 -16.77 2.32
CA SER A 96 -1.59 -16.17 1.27
C SER A 96 -0.97 -14.87 0.73
N ILE A 97 -0.30 -14.09 1.59
CA ILE A 97 0.43 -12.89 1.18
C ILE A 97 1.70 -13.29 0.41
N LYS A 98 2.44 -14.29 0.90
CA LYS A 98 3.64 -14.80 0.25
C LYS A 98 3.35 -15.34 -1.16
N LYS A 99 2.22 -16.03 -1.34
CA LYS A 99 1.77 -16.48 -2.65
C LYS A 99 1.46 -15.30 -3.58
N ALA A 100 0.68 -14.33 -3.11
CA ALA A 100 0.36 -13.14 -3.90
C ALA A 100 1.59 -12.32 -4.30
N LEU A 101 2.63 -12.28 -3.46
CA LEU A 101 3.93 -11.67 -3.76
C LEU A 101 4.73 -12.45 -4.81
N ALA A 102 4.58 -13.78 -4.88
CA ALA A 102 5.29 -14.61 -5.85
C ALA A 102 4.66 -14.54 -7.26
N ASP A 103 3.38 -14.15 -7.33
CA ASP A 103 2.60 -14.07 -8.58
C ASP A 103 2.86 -12.78 -9.38
N VAL A 104 3.68 -11.85 -8.86
CA VAL A 104 3.99 -10.54 -9.49
C VAL A 104 5.47 -10.30 -9.73
#